data_AF-A0AAW0UP90-F1
#
_entry.id   AF-A0AAW0UP90-F1
#
_cell.length_a   1.000
_cell.length_b   1.000
_cell.length_c   1.000
_cell.angle_alpha   90.00
_cell.angle_beta   90.00
_cell.angle_gamma   90.00
#
_symmetry.space_group_name_H-M   'P 1'
#
loop_
_entity.id
_entity.type
_entity.pdbx_description
1 polymer ?
#
loop_
_entity_poly.entity_id
_entity_poly.type
_entity_poly.pdbx_seq_one_letter_code
_entity_poly.pdbx_strand_id
1 'polypeptide(L)'
;MFRLAAQSLLALGGGAGLISYTRPLVMAAGPSFYEFSAVDIDGNEVSMEKYKDRLHKKYEPQGLSILAFPCNQFGGQEPGTEAEIKKFAEGYGVKFDMFSKVKVNGSDTHPLWDFLKTKQGGMLGNFIKWNFTKFLVDRSGNPVSRYSPQTNPKPTIEKDLVKLL
;
A
#
# COMPACT_ATOMS: atom_id res chain seq x y z
N MET A 1 -15.52 -20.24 1.20
CA MET A 1 -14.05 -20.30 1.42
C MET A 1 -13.57 -18.85 1.47
N PHE A 2 -13.30 -18.32 2.67
CA PHE A 2 -12.69 -17.00 2.82
C PHE A 2 -11.31 -17.04 2.15
N ARG A 3 -11.06 -16.09 1.25
CA ARG A 3 -9.74 -15.86 0.68
C ARG A 3 -9.47 -14.40 1.01
N LEU A 4 -8.42 -14.12 1.79
CA LEU A 4 -8.00 -12.76 2.12
C LEU A 4 -7.77 -11.99 0.80
N ALA A 5 -8.78 -11.31 0.33
CA ALA A 5 -8.82 -10.57 -0.93
C ALA A 5 -8.38 -9.14 -0.63
N ALA A 6 -7.12 -9.03 -0.20
CA ALA A 6 -6.52 -7.75 0.11
C ALA A 6 -5.74 -7.22 -1.10
N GLN A 7 -5.83 -5.91 -1.30
CA GLN A 7 -4.78 -5.19 -2.01
C GLN A 7 -3.65 -4.91 -1.04
N SER A 8 -2.42 -4.93 -1.54
CA SER A 8 -1.24 -4.74 -0.70
C SER A 8 -0.44 -3.55 -1.19
N LEU A 9 -0.11 -2.65 -0.28
CA LEU A 9 0.83 -1.58 -0.50
C LEU A 9 2.16 -1.93 0.18
N LEU A 10 3.26 -1.78 -0.53
CA LEU A 10 4.62 -1.90 0.00
C LEU A 10 5.20 -0.48 0.09
N ALA A 11 5.54 0.00 1.28
CA ALA A 11 6.10 1.34 1.51
C ALA A 11 7.49 1.23 2.16
N LEU A 12 8.45 2.03 1.72
CA LEU A 12 9.80 2.10 2.31
C LEU A 12 9.96 3.32 3.23
N GLY A 13 10.60 3.16 4.39
CA GLY A 13 10.93 4.23 5.34
C GLY A 13 12.38 4.74 5.18
N GLY A 14 12.62 6.03 5.48
CA GLY A 14 13.92 6.71 5.33
C GLY A 14 14.66 6.94 6.65
N GLY A 15 15.99 6.78 6.63
CA GLY A 15 16.88 7.11 7.77
C GLY A 15 17.34 8.57 7.74
N ALA A 16 17.41 9.20 8.92
CA ALA A 16 17.82 10.59 9.09
C ALA A 16 19.30 10.81 8.73
N GLY A 17 19.56 11.48 7.61
CA GLY A 17 20.84 12.09 7.26
C GLY A 17 20.67 13.60 7.12
N LEU A 18 21.37 14.37 7.95
CA LEU A 18 21.48 15.82 7.85
C LEU A 18 22.06 16.21 6.48
N ILE A 19 21.29 16.90 5.64
CA ILE A 19 21.82 17.53 4.41
C ILE A 19 21.28 18.96 4.26
N SER A 20 22.23 19.85 3.99
CA SER A 20 22.14 21.30 3.79
C SER A 20 21.19 21.72 2.66
N TYR A 21 20.54 22.87 2.86
CA TYR A 21 19.60 23.50 1.93
C TYR A 21 20.32 24.20 0.77
N THR A 22 20.12 23.70 -0.45
CA THR A 22 19.99 24.54 -1.65
C THR A 22 18.82 24.01 -2.48
N ARG A 23 17.74 24.78 -2.57
CA ARG A 23 16.54 24.46 -3.37
C ARG A 23 16.75 24.88 -4.83
N PRO A 24 16.55 23.99 -5.81
CA PRO A 24 16.11 24.38 -7.14
C PRO A 24 14.59 24.20 -7.29
N LEU A 25 14.05 24.98 -8.22
CA LEU A 25 12.66 25.11 -8.69
C LEU A 25 11.74 23.89 -8.40
N VAL A 26 10.77 24.07 -7.49
CA VAL A 26 9.69 23.10 -7.25
C VAL A 26 8.67 23.23 -8.38
N MET A 27 8.73 22.32 -9.35
CA MET A 27 7.50 21.92 -10.04
C MET A 27 6.54 21.42 -8.97
N ALA A 28 5.33 21.98 -8.89
CA ALA A 28 4.34 21.65 -7.86
C ALA A 28 4.25 20.12 -7.68
N ALA A 29 4.86 19.61 -6.61
CA ALA A 29 4.88 18.19 -6.31
C ALA A 29 3.43 17.81 -6.01
N GLY A 30 2.82 16.98 -6.86
CA GLY A 30 1.50 16.42 -6.56
C GLY A 30 1.51 15.67 -5.23
N PRO A 31 0.33 15.27 -4.72
CA PRO A 31 0.20 14.74 -3.36
C PRO A 31 1.16 13.56 -3.11
N SER A 32 1.76 13.49 -1.94
CA SER A 32 2.56 12.35 -1.48
C SER A 32 1.67 11.29 -0.85
N PHE A 33 2.10 10.02 -0.86
CA PHE A 33 1.49 8.94 -0.07
C PHE A 33 1.27 9.34 1.41
N TYR A 34 2.17 10.14 1.96
CA TYR A 34 2.14 10.56 3.36
C TYR A 34 1.02 11.56 3.70
N GLU A 35 0.35 12.15 2.71
CA GLU A 35 -0.75 13.09 2.92
C GLU A 35 -2.11 12.39 3.15
N PHE A 36 -2.15 11.06 3.06
CA PHE A 36 -3.38 10.28 3.20
C PHE A 36 -3.50 9.66 4.59
N SER A 37 -4.75 9.39 4.98
CA SER A 37 -5.09 8.57 6.14
C SER A 37 -6.01 7.43 5.71
N ALA A 38 -6.09 6.39 6.53
CA ALA A 38 -7.08 5.33 6.40
C ALA A 38 -7.41 4.74 7.77
N VAL A 39 -8.63 4.21 7.91
CA VAL A 39 -9.05 3.53 9.13
C VAL A 39 -8.40 2.15 9.17
N ASP A 40 -7.71 1.81 10.26
CA ASP A 40 -7.11 0.49 10.44
C ASP A 40 -8.18 -0.60 10.64
N ILE A 41 -7.77 -1.87 10.72
CA ILE A 41 -8.71 -3.00 10.89
C ILE A 41 -9.44 -2.97 12.25
N ASP A 42 -8.96 -2.17 13.20
CA ASP A 42 -9.50 -2.02 14.55
C ASP A 42 -10.37 -0.76 14.70
N GLY A 43 -10.57 0.01 13.62
CA GLY A 43 -11.44 1.18 13.59
C GLY A 43 -10.75 2.51 13.91
N ASN A 44 -9.42 2.55 14.03
CA ASN A 44 -8.68 3.78 14.33
C ASN A 44 -8.25 4.48 13.05
N GLU A 45 -8.37 5.81 12.99
CA GLU A 45 -7.77 6.58 11.90
C GLU A 45 -6.24 6.58 12.01
N VAL A 46 -5.56 6.17 10.93
CA VAL A 46 -4.11 6.10 10.86
C VAL A 46 -3.61 6.92 9.68
N SER A 47 -2.80 7.93 9.99
CA SER A 47 -2.05 8.70 8.98
C SER A 47 -0.96 7.84 8.35
N MET A 48 -0.80 7.95 7.03
CA MET A 48 0.28 7.28 6.30
C MET A 48 1.66 7.84 6.65
N GLU A 49 1.75 9.05 7.24
CA GLU A 49 3.01 9.59 7.78
C GLU A 49 3.67 8.64 8.80
N LYS A 50 2.88 7.81 9.50
CA LYS A 50 3.36 6.75 10.39
C LYS A 50 4.43 5.85 9.74
N TYR A 51 4.39 5.70 8.41
CA TYR A 51 5.28 4.81 7.67
C TYR A 51 6.52 5.50 7.07
N LYS A 52 6.67 6.81 7.28
CA LYS A 52 7.80 7.58 6.77
C LYS A 52 9.14 7.11 7.36
N ASP A 53 9.11 6.69 8.63
CA ASP A 53 10.31 6.35 9.41
C ASP A 53 10.32 4.88 9.92
N ARG A 54 9.39 4.02 9.47
CA ARG A 54 9.22 2.64 9.99
C ARG A 54 10.13 1.58 9.31
N LEU A 55 10.56 0.60 10.10
CA LEU A 55 11.43 -0.55 9.78
C LEU A 55 10.77 -1.86 10.36
N HIS A 56 10.33 -2.89 9.59
CA HIS A 56 9.80 -4.20 10.15
C HIS A 56 10.16 -5.64 9.54
N LYS A 57 10.26 -6.68 10.43
CA LYS A 57 10.94 -8.03 10.61
C LYS A 57 11.79 -8.90 9.64
N LYS A 58 11.85 -8.74 8.31
CA LYS A 58 12.76 -9.60 7.47
C LYS A 58 13.57 -8.85 6.41
N TYR A 59 13.00 -7.76 5.91
CA TYR A 59 13.72 -6.58 5.40
C TYR A 59 13.55 -5.41 6.38
N GLU A 60 13.27 -5.75 7.64
CA GLU A 60 13.15 -4.83 8.79
C GLU A 60 14.25 -3.83 8.85
N PRO A 61 15.53 -4.25 8.73
CA PRO A 61 16.63 -3.33 8.91
C PRO A 61 16.78 -2.36 7.73
N GLN A 62 15.96 -2.51 6.67
CA GLN A 62 16.09 -1.80 5.41
C GLN A 62 14.89 -0.86 5.11
N GLY A 63 13.77 -1.00 5.84
CA GLY A 63 12.70 0.01 5.88
C GLY A 63 11.37 -0.39 5.26
N LEU A 64 11.14 -1.67 4.95
CA LEU A 64 9.90 -2.10 4.29
C LEU A 64 8.72 -2.27 5.26
N SER A 65 7.60 -1.63 4.93
CA SER A 65 6.27 -1.81 5.52
C SER A 65 5.31 -2.38 4.49
N ILE A 66 4.53 -3.40 4.88
CA ILE A 66 3.43 -3.94 4.06
C ILE A 66 2.12 -3.50 4.71
N LEU A 67 1.20 -2.96 3.91
CA LEU A 67 -0.12 -2.51 4.34
C LEU A 67 -1.19 -3.23 3.54
N ALA A 68 -2.14 -3.88 4.20
CA ALA A 68 -3.20 -4.63 3.55
C ALA A 68 -4.56 -3.95 3.68
N PHE A 69 -5.25 -3.82 2.55
CA PHE A 69 -6.55 -3.15 2.44
C PHE A 69 -7.57 -4.13 1.84
N PRO A 70 -8.44 -4.73 2.67
CA PRO A 70 -9.50 -5.61 2.23
C PRO A 70 -10.47 -4.89 1.28
N CYS A 71 -11.00 -5.60 0.28
CA CYS A 71 -11.93 -5.03 -0.69
C CYS A 71 -12.92 -6.09 -1.19
N ASN A 72 -14.22 -5.76 -1.18
CA ASN A 72 -15.27 -6.70 -1.60
C ASN A 72 -15.80 -6.46 -3.02
N GLN A 73 -15.16 -5.60 -3.82
CA GLN A 73 -15.65 -5.24 -5.16
C GLN A 73 -15.43 -6.34 -6.22
N PHE A 74 -14.66 -7.38 -5.90
CA PHE A 74 -14.23 -8.40 -6.86
C PHE A 74 -14.85 -9.75 -6.51
N GLY A 75 -15.99 -10.05 -7.14
CA GLY A 75 -16.67 -11.33 -6.99
C GLY A 75 -17.16 -11.62 -5.57
N GLY A 76 -17.33 -10.60 -4.71
CA GLY A 76 -17.80 -10.79 -3.34
C GLY A 76 -16.85 -11.62 -2.47
N GLN A 77 -15.54 -11.61 -2.77
CA GLN A 77 -14.55 -12.48 -2.11
C GLN A 77 -14.16 -12.06 -0.69
N GLU A 78 -14.56 -10.87 -0.24
CA GLU A 78 -14.29 -10.35 1.10
C GLU A 78 -15.59 -9.88 1.80
N PRO A 79 -16.59 -10.76 1.98
CA PRO A 79 -17.91 -10.36 2.46
C PRO A 79 -17.95 -10.09 3.96
N GLY A 80 -17.00 -10.64 4.72
CA GLY A 80 -16.97 -10.56 6.18
C GLY A 80 -16.73 -9.16 6.74
N THR A 81 -17.01 -9.01 8.03
CA THR A 81 -16.68 -7.84 8.84
C THR A 81 -15.17 -7.73 9.08
N GLU A 82 -14.71 -6.55 9.49
CA GLU A 82 -13.32 -6.27 9.84
C GLU A 82 -12.80 -7.26 10.90
N ALA A 83 -13.61 -7.58 11.90
CA ALA A 83 -13.28 -8.55 12.94
C ALA A 83 -13.11 -9.97 12.39
N GLU A 84 -13.97 -10.41 11.47
CA GLU A 84 -13.85 -11.72 10.81
C GLU A 84 -12.62 -11.79 9.91
N ILE A 85 -12.34 -10.71 9.17
CA ILE A 85 -11.16 -10.60 8.30
C ILE A 85 -9.88 -10.65 9.13
N LYS A 86 -9.82 -9.89 10.24
CA LYS A 86 -8.69 -9.89 11.17
C LYS A 86 -8.43 -11.29 11.73
N LYS A 87 -9.47 -11.93 12.27
CA LYS A 87 -9.39 -13.29 12.83
C LYS A 87 -8.95 -14.31 11.78
N PHE A 88 -9.44 -14.20 10.54
CA PHE A 88 -9.02 -15.06 9.45
C PHE A 88 -7.52 -14.86 9.15
N ALA A 89 -7.06 -13.63 9.02
CA ALA A 89 -5.65 -13.30 8.77
C ALA A 89 -4.70 -13.75 9.88
N GLU A 90 -5.12 -13.65 11.14
CA GLU A 90 -4.39 -14.16 12.31
C GLU A 90 -4.14 -15.68 12.20
N GLY A 91 -5.12 -16.44 11.69
CA GLY A 91 -5.00 -17.88 11.44
C GLY A 91 -3.89 -18.25 10.44
N TYR A 92 -3.46 -17.30 9.60
CA TYR A 92 -2.34 -17.46 8.66
C TYR A 92 -1.04 -16.80 9.16
N GLY A 93 -1.02 -16.29 10.40
CA GLY A 93 0.15 -15.66 10.99
C GLY A 93 0.53 -14.33 10.33
N VAL A 94 -0.44 -13.59 9.78
CA VAL A 94 -0.21 -12.23 9.26
C VAL A 94 0.38 -11.32 10.34
N LYS A 95 1.46 -10.61 9.99
CA LYS A 95 2.19 -9.68 10.90
C LYS A 95 2.29 -8.25 10.37
N PHE A 96 1.67 -7.97 9.24
CA PHE A 96 1.69 -6.64 8.61
C PHE A 96 0.44 -5.84 8.98
N ASP A 97 0.50 -4.52 8.83
CA ASP A 97 -0.58 -3.63 9.21
C ASP A 97 -1.78 -3.86 8.26
N MET A 98 -2.97 -4.01 8.85
CA MET A 98 -4.23 -4.22 8.14
C MET A 98 -5.17 -3.05 8.35
N PHE A 99 -5.95 -2.74 7.33
CA PHE A 99 -6.90 -1.64 7.32
C PHE A 99 -8.35 -2.12 7.19
N SER A 100 -9.28 -1.22 7.52
CA SER A 100 -10.69 -1.40 7.23
C SER A 100 -10.94 -1.56 5.73
N LYS A 101 -12.08 -2.13 5.39
CA LYS A 101 -12.44 -2.39 3.99
C LYS A 101 -12.57 -1.08 3.21
N VAL A 102 -11.98 -1.04 2.02
CA VAL A 102 -12.04 0.14 1.14
C VAL A 102 -12.63 -0.22 -0.21
N LYS A 103 -13.27 0.77 -0.85
CA LYS A 103 -13.55 0.74 -2.29
C LYS A 103 -12.35 1.31 -3.04
N VAL A 104 -11.99 0.66 -4.13
CA VAL A 104 -10.80 0.95 -4.93
C VAL A 104 -11.15 1.39 -6.35
N ASN A 105 -12.40 1.21 -6.74
CA ASN A 105 -12.99 1.60 -8.01
C ASN A 105 -14.35 2.27 -7.78
N GLY A 106 -14.81 3.05 -8.78
CA GLY A 106 -16.09 3.75 -8.75
C GLY A 106 -16.03 5.12 -8.07
N SER A 107 -17.18 5.79 -7.97
CA SER A 107 -17.33 7.14 -7.37
C SER A 107 -16.84 7.20 -5.92
N ASP A 108 -17.00 6.10 -5.19
CA ASP A 108 -16.69 6.02 -3.77
C ASP A 108 -15.27 5.47 -3.53
N THR A 109 -14.39 5.54 -4.54
CA THR A 109 -13.00 5.09 -4.42
C THR A 109 -12.33 5.86 -3.28
N HIS A 110 -11.65 5.14 -2.39
CA HIS A 110 -10.88 5.75 -1.31
C HIS A 110 -9.80 6.68 -1.89
N PRO A 111 -9.59 7.91 -1.36
CA PRO A 111 -8.66 8.89 -1.93
C PRO A 111 -7.24 8.36 -2.19
N LEU A 112 -6.69 7.60 -1.24
CA LEU A 112 -5.40 6.91 -1.41
C LEU A 112 -5.38 5.99 -2.65
N TRP A 113 -6.46 5.27 -2.95
CA TRP A 113 -6.52 4.40 -4.14
C TRP A 113 -6.62 5.19 -5.42
N ASP A 114 -7.37 6.29 -5.41
CA ASP A 114 -7.46 7.16 -6.58
C ASP A 114 -6.08 7.75 -6.91
N PHE A 115 -5.36 8.22 -5.89
CA PHE A 115 -3.98 8.67 -6.01
C PHE A 115 -3.05 7.59 -6.59
N LEU A 116 -3.03 6.39 -5.99
CA LEU A 116 -2.17 5.29 -6.43
C LEU A 116 -2.44 4.90 -7.88
N LYS A 117 -3.71 4.75 -8.26
CA LYS A 117 -4.13 4.44 -9.63
C LYS A 117 -3.72 5.54 -10.61
N THR A 118 -3.90 6.81 -10.23
CA THR A 118 -3.58 7.96 -11.10
C THR A 118 -2.08 8.09 -11.33
N LYS A 119 -1.25 7.86 -10.30
CA LYS A 119 0.21 7.87 -10.43
C LYS A 119 0.76 6.64 -11.14
N GLN A 120 0.14 5.48 -10.94
CA GLN A 120 0.57 4.19 -11.49
C GLN A 120 -0.58 3.53 -12.26
N GLY A 121 -0.95 4.17 -13.36
CA GLY A 121 -1.97 3.69 -14.30
C GLY A 121 -1.49 2.48 -15.12
N GLY A 122 -2.44 1.77 -15.72
CA GLY A 122 -2.14 0.77 -16.75
C GLY A 122 -2.34 1.36 -18.15
N MET A 123 -1.82 0.67 -19.17
CA MET A 123 -1.94 1.07 -20.58
C MET A 123 -3.40 1.22 -21.07
N LEU A 124 -4.36 0.54 -20.42
CA LEU A 124 -5.78 0.54 -20.77
C LEU A 124 -6.65 1.20 -19.68
N GLY A 125 -6.10 2.19 -19.00
CA GLY A 125 -6.75 2.89 -17.87
C GLY A 125 -6.20 2.47 -16.51
N ASN A 126 -6.66 3.14 -15.47
CA ASN A 126 -6.07 3.03 -14.13
C ASN A 126 -6.86 2.15 -13.15
N PHE A 127 -8.06 1.68 -13.49
CA PHE A 127 -8.91 0.88 -12.60
C PHE A 127 -8.23 -0.42 -12.12
N ILE A 128 -8.55 -0.84 -10.89
CA ILE A 128 -8.07 -2.12 -10.34
C ILE A 128 -8.88 -3.26 -10.96
N LYS A 129 -8.20 -4.23 -11.58
CA LYS A 129 -8.87 -5.31 -12.32
C LYS A 129 -9.34 -6.45 -11.42
N TRP A 130 -8.62 -6.72 -10.33
CA TRP A 130 -8.88 -7.84 -9.44
C TRP A 130 -8.17 -7.67 -8.07
N ASN A 131 -8.52 -8.54 -7.13
CA ASN A 131 -7.86 -8.71 -5.83
C ASN A 131 -6.35 -8.91 -5.98
N PHE A 132 -5.57 -8.57 -4.94
CA PHE A 132 -4.11 -8.71 -4.90
C PHE A 132 -3.31 -7.86 -5.89
N THR A 133 -3.90 -6.78 -6.43
CA THR A 133 -3.09 -5.72 -7.05
C THR A 133 -2.19 -5.09 -6.00
N LYS A 134 -0.93 -4.85 -6.35
CA LYS A 134 0.09 -4.35 -5.41
C LYS A 134 0.69 -3.06 -5.92
N PHE A 135 0.96 -2.12 -5.03
CA PHE A 135 1.71 -0.92 -5.33
C PHE A 135 2.98 -0.89 -4.49
N LEU A 136 4.04 -0.35 -5.07
CA LEU A 136 5.29 -0.05 -4.36
C LEU A 136 5.44 1.46 -4.29
N VAL A 137 5.68 1.95 -3.08
CA VAL A 137 5.89 3.36 -2.74
C VAL A 137 7.30 3.51 -2.17
N ASP A 138 8.04 4.48 -2.71
CA ASP A 138 9.39 4.79 -2.26
C ASP A 138 9.41 5.59 -0.95
N ARG A 139 10.62 5.87 -0.43
CA ARG A 139 10.85 6.62 0.82
C ARG A 139 10.40 8.09 0.78
N SER A 140 10.16 8.64 -0.42
CA SER A 140 9.63 9.99 -0.59
C SER A 140 8.10 10.02 -0.67
N GLY A 141 7.46 8.84 -0.58
CA GLY A 141 6.02 8.68 -0.70
C GLY A 141 5.53 8.70 -2.14
N ASN A 142 6.41 8.49 -3.13
CA ASN A 142 5.99 8.37 -4.53
C ASN A 142 5.63 6.92 -4.87
N PRO A 143 4.47 6.66 -5.49
CA PRO A 143 4.18 5.37 -6.09
C PRO A 143 5.12 5.16 -7.28
N VAL A 144 5.97 4.12 -7.23
CA VAL A 144 7.01 3.85 -8.23
C VAL A 144 6.74 2.61 -9.07
N SER A 145 5.85 1.72 -8.62
CA SER A 145 5.45 0.54 -9.41
C SER A 145 4.06 0.03 -9.02
N ARG A 146 3.42 -0.64 -9.99
CA ARG A 146 2.17 -1.38 -9.81
C ARG A 146 2.32 -2.79 -10.37
N TYR A 147 1.91 -3.78 -9.59
CA TYR A 147 2.03 -5.19 -9.92
C TYR A 147 0.66 -5.85 -10.01
N SER A 148 0.54 -6.76 -10.97
CA SER A 148 -0.67 -7.54 -11.18
C SER A 148 -0.88 -8.57 -10.05
N PRO A 149 -2.11 -9.10 -9.90
CA PRO A 149 -2.38 -10.19 -8.96
C PRO A 149 -1.46 -11.40 -9.13
N GLN A 150 -1.12 -11.73 -10.37
CA GLN A 150 -0.32 -12.89 -10.77
C GLN A 150 1.19 -12.67 -10.62
N THR A 151 1.63 -11.43 -10.36
CA THR A 151 3.05 -11.13 -10.18
C THR A 151 3.57 -11.84 -8.93
N ASN A 152 4.53 -12.74 -9.13
CA ASN A 152 5.21 -13.41 -8.03
C ASN A 152 6.04 -12.39 -7.24
N PRO A 153 5.82 -12.23 -5.92
CA PRO A 153 6.60 -11.32 -5.10
C PRO A 153 8.11 -11.58 -5.17
N LYS A 154 8.52 -12.85 -5.31
CA LYS A 154 9.92 -13.24 -5.53
C LYS A 154 10.07 -13.85 -6.93
N PRO A 155 10.99 -13.37 -7.79
CA PRO A 155 12.01 -12.34 -7.54
C PRO A 155 11.56 -10.92 -7.92
N THR A 156 10.40 -10.73 -8.54
CA THR A 156 10.07 -9.48 -9.25
C THR A 156 10.02 -8.28 -8.32
N ILE A 157 9.18 -8.32 -7.28
CA ILE A 157 9.00 -7.18 -6.37
C ILE A 157 10.25 -7.00 -5.51
N GLU A 158 10.88 -8.10 -5.09
CA GLU A 158 12.15 -8.07 -4.35
C GLU A 158 13.27 -7.36 -5.12
N LYS A 159 13.40 -7.60 -6.43
CA LYS A 159 14.40 -6.92 -7.27
C LYS A 159 14.18 -5.41 -7.34
N ASP A 160 12.93 -4.96 -7.41
CA ASP A 160 12.62 -3.53 -7.45
C ASP A 160 12.77 -2.88 -6.08
N LEU A 161 12.40 -3.58 -5.01
CA LEU A 161 12.65 -3.15 -3.63
C LEU A 161 14.13 -2.85 -3.40
N VAL A 162 15.03 -3.77 -3.78
CA VAL A 162 16.49 -3.61 -3.59
C VAL A 162 17.03 -2.35 -4.29
N LYS A 163 16.43 -1.89 -5.39
CA LYS A 163 16.89 -0.66 -6.08
C LYS A 163 16.52 0.63 -5.32
N LEU A 164 15.59 0.55 -4.39
CA LEU A 164 15.05 1.69 -3.64
C LEU A 164 15.60 1.76 -2.20
N LEU A 165 16.37 0.75 -1.80
CA LEU A 165 17.00 0.62 -0.48
C LEU A 165 18.36 1.29 -0.44
#